data_AF-A0A401ZJZ3-F1
#
_entry.id   AF-A0A401ZJZ3-F1
#
_cell.length_a   1.000
_cell.length_b   1.000
_cell.length_c   1.000
_cell.angle_alpha   90.00
_cell.angle_beta   90.00
_cell.angle_gamma   90.00
#
_symmetry.space_group_name_H-M   'P 1'
#
loop_
_entity.id
_entity.type
_entity.pdbx_description
1 polymer ?
#
loop_
_entity_poly.entity_id
_entity_poly.type
_entity_poly.pdbx_seq_one_letter_code
_entity_poly.pdbx_strand_id
1 'polypeptide(L)'
;MMEQKRLVEHILEKCRQQKWYGGDESNTALYTKRNERYEIYYTEGGEEKRIDHDPDDHPRKASFAYVPATEEQLLATEQALGFPLPPFLHMLYTQVANGGFGPGYGLHGALTGFEEAGNIVDGYNFHLKHAQIIEIEDYAVSLVVGDSFDLFENSWPRYFLYLCDWGYATTSCLDAATGHVYLHRPSTKASHNMTFLLEAPSLEAWFELWLSGDLKDKGQYIKDPAKPDTELAEVSVVPLYTSEDTFEELE
;
A
#
# COMPACT_ATOMS: atom_id res chain seq x y z
N MET A 1 -2.52 10.22 22.21
CA MET A 1 -2.05 11.58 21.84
C MET A 1 -0.56 11.82 22.08
N MET A 2 0.00 11.78 23.31
CA MET A 2 1.46 12.00 23.48
C MET A 2 2.33 10.93 22.77
N GLU A 3 1.89 9.67 22.79
CA GLU A 3 2.60 8.56 22.16
C GLU A 3 2.58 8.62 20.63
N GLN A 4 1.42 8.90 20.04
CA GLN A 4 1.29 9.10 18.58
C GLN A 4 2.13 10.28 18.06
N LYS A 5 2.21 11.38 18.79
CA LYS A 5 3.10 12.50 18.44
C LYS A 5 4.56 12.10 18.44
N ARG A 6 4.98 11.30 19.44
CA ARG A 6 6.33 10.76 19.49
C ARG A 6 6.62 9.82 18.32
N LEU A 7 5.65 9.01 17.89
CA LEU A 7 5.78 8.18 16.69
C LEU A 7 5.99 9.04 15.44
N VAL A 8 5.20 10.09 15.24
CA VAL A 8 5.39 11.05 14.14
C VAL A 8 6.81 11.63 14.14
N GLU A 9 7.30 12.05 15.31
CA GLU A 9 8.68 12.56 15.45
C GLU A 9 9.73 11.51 15.07
N HIS A 10 9.56 10.25 15.48
CA HIS A 10 10.46 9.15 15.13
C HIS A 10 10.42 8.83 13.62
N ILE A 11 9.24 8.88 12.99
CA ILE A 11 9.09 8.71 11.53
C ILE A 11 9.88 9.78 10.79
N LEU A 12 9.67 11.04 11.15
CA LEU A 12 10.38 12.18 10.55
C LEU A 12 11.90 12.07 10.78
N GLU A 13 12.32 11.62 11.95
CA GLU A 13 13.73 11.42 12.27
C GLU A 13 14.35 10.28 11.44
N LYS A 14 13.66 9.15 11.29
CA LYS A 14 14.10 8.05 10.41
C LYS A 14 14.30 8.55 8.99
N CYS A 15 13.33 9.29 8.43
CA CYS A 15 13.45 9.87 7.08
C CYS A 15 14.66 10.81 6.94
N ARG A 16 14.89 11.69 7.94
CA ARG A 16 16.05 12.60 7.97
C ARG A 16 17.37 11.84 8.02
N GLN A 17 17.47 10.81 8.86
CA GLN A 17 18.68 10.00 9.04
C GLN A 17 19.03 9.22 7.77
N GLN A 18 18.01 8.65 7.12
CA GLN A 18 18.17 7.93 5.87
C GLN A 18 18.35 8.84 4.65
N LYS A 19 18.03 10.13 4.79
CA LYS A 19 17.89 11.07 3.67
C LYS A 19 16.97 10.51 2.60
N TRP A 20 15.84 9.96 3.05
CA TRP A 20 14.83 9.35 2.21
C TRP A 20 13.44 9.63 2.79
N TYR A 21 12.56 10.17 1.96
CA TYR A 21 11.21 10.63 2.33
C TYR A 21 10.13 9.94 1.47
N GLY A 22 10.50 8.84 0.81
CA GLY A 22 9.60 8.00 0.03
C GLY A 22 9.26 6.68 0.72
N GLY A 23 8.51 5.81 0.04
CA GLY A 23 8.42 4.39 0.38
C GLY A 23 9.79 3.71 0.33
N ASP A 24 10.05 2.79 1.24
CA ASP A 24 11.32 2.05 1.32
C ASP A 24 11.65 1.30 0.01
N GLU A 25 10.67 0.63 -0.61
CA GLU A 25 10.83 -0.14 -1.87
C GLU A 25 10.93 0.76 -3.11
N SER A 26 10.55 2.04 -3.01
CA SER A 26 10.81 3.03 -4.05
C SER A 26 12.22 3.63 -3.97
N ASN A 27 13.04 3.21 -3.00
CA ASN A 27 14.38 3.76 -2.82
C ASN A 27 15.36 3.19 -3.83
N THR A 28 15.50 3.90 -4.95
CA THR A 28 16.41 3.54 -6.06
C THR A 28 17.88 3.45 -5.64
N ALA A 29 18.28 4.06 -4.51
CA ALA A 29 19.63 3.94 -3.98
C ALA A 29 19.87 2.60 -3.23
N LEU A 30 18.81 1.94 -2.77
CA LEU A 30 18.87 0.63 -2.10
C LEU A 30 18.59 -0.52 -3.06
N TYR A 31 17.69 -0.30 -4.02
CA TYR A 31 17.19 -1.31 -4.94
C TYR A 31 17.52 -0.94 -6.38
N THR A 32 18.81 -0.91 -6.73
CA THR A 32 19.21 -0.85 -8.14
C THR A 32 18.91 -2.19 -8.83
N LYS A 33 17.64 -2.52 -9.09
CA LYS A 33 17.36 -3.38 -10.25
C LYS A 33 17.70 -2.54 -11.47
N ARG A 34 18.65 -3.05 -12.26
CA ARG A 34 19.37 -2.40 -13.36
C ARG A 34 18.49 -1.81 -14.49
N ASN A 35 17.17 -1.90 -14.38
CA ASN A 35 16.18 -1.50 -15.38
C ASN A 35 15.28 -0.31 -14.96
N GLU A 36 15.34 0.19 -13.71
CA GLU A 36 14.47 1.29 -13.23
C GLU A 36 15.13 2.68 -13.28
N ARG A 37 16.44 2.75 -13.56
CA ARG A 37 17.12 4.05 -13.74
C ARG A 37 16.49 4.87 -14.87
N TYR A 38 15.84 4.22 -15.82
CA TYR A 38 15.27 4.89 -16.97
C TYR A 38 13.82 4.47 -17.18
N GLU A 39 12.89 5.39 -16.97
CA GLU A 39 11.52 5.24 -17.46
C GLU A 39 11.46 5.75 -18.89
N ILE A 40 10.92 4.94 -19.79
CA ILE A 40 10.72 5.30 -21.19
C ILE A 40 9.22 5.33 -21.46
N TYR A 41 8.73 6.49 -21.89
CA TYR A 41 7.35 6.64 -22.34
C TYR A 41 7.32 7.34 -23.69
N TYR A 42 6.24 7.11 -24.44
CA TYR A 42 6.02 7.74 -25.73
C TYR A 42 4.99 8.85 -25.56
N THR A 43 5.29 10.04 -26.07
CA THR A 43 4.30 11.12 -26.12
C THR A 43 3.18 10.78 -27.10
N GLU A 44 2.07 11.51 -27.04
CA GLU A 44 0.97 11.38 -28.02
C GLU A 44 1.45 11.60 -29.48
N GLY A 45 2.55 12.32 -29.68
CA GLY A 45 3.21 12.50 -30.98
C GLY A 45 4.19 11.39 -31.38
N GLY A 46 4.33 10.34 -30.57
CA GLY A 46 5.24 9.21 -30.80
C GLY A 46 6.70 9.48 -30.45
N GLU A 47 7.01 10.58 -29.76
CA GLU A 47 8.37 10.88 -29.32
C GLU A 47 8.73 10.04 -28.08
N GLU A 48 9.87 9.36 -28.13
CA GLU A 48 10.41 8.67 -26.96
C GLU A 48 10.95 9.69 -25.96
N LYS A 49 10.37 9.69 -24.76
CA LYS A 49 10.90 10.41 -23.59
C LYS A 49 11.50 9.44 -22.61
N ARG A 50 12.72 9.75 -22.18
CA ARG A 50 13.48 8.99 -21.21
C ARG A 50 13.70 9.84 -19.96
N ILE A 51 13.19 9.40 -18.82
CA ILE A 51 13.45 10.01 -17.51
C ILE A 51 14.59 9.23 -16.87
N ASP A 52 15.70 9.90 -16.54
CA ASP A 52 16.77 9.31 -15.70
C ASP A 52 16.37 9.48 -14.24
N HIS A 53 15.97 8.40 -13.58
CA HIS A 53 15.83 8.31 -12.13
C HIS A 53 17.22 8.12 -11.53
N ASP A 54 18.10 9.10 -11.71
CA ASP A 54 19.42 9.07 -11.11
C ASP A 54 19.23 8.90 -9.60
N PRO A 55 19.70 7.78 -9.00
CA PRO A 55 19.50 7.53 -7.59
C PRO A 55 20.09 8.66 -6.73
N ASP A 56 21.06 9.43 -7.24
CA ASP A 56 21.67 10.57 -6.55
C ASP A 56 20.90 11.89 -6.66
N ASP A 57 19.99 12.05 -7.63
CA ASP A 57 19.18 13.27 -7.83
C ASP A 57 17.67 13.05 -7.58
N HIS A 58 17.31 11.93 -6.93
CA HIS A 58 15.89 11.64 -6.69
C HIS A 58 15.26 12.68 -5.74
N PRO A 59 14.12 13.32 -6.08
CA PRO A 59 13.53 14.39 -5.27
C PRO A 59 13.16 13.94 -3.85
N ARG A 60 12.78 12.66 -3.68
CA ARG A 60 12.50 12.06 -2.37
C ARG A 60 13.73 11.92 -1.45
N LYS A 61 14.94 12.27 -1.89
CA LYS A 61 16.11 12.43 -0.99
C LYS A 61 16.10 13.73 -0.19
N ALA A 62 15.41 14.75 -0.70
CA ALA A 62 15.38 16.08 -0.09
C ALA A 62 14.10 16.37 0.69
N SER A 63 12.95 15.87 0.21
CA SER A 63 11.64 16.13 0.82
C SER A 63 10.61 15.05 0.48
N PHE A 64 9.51 15.03 1.23
CA PHE A 64 8.33 14.26 0.85
C PHE A 64 7.80 14.68 -0.52
N ALA A 65 7.26 13.72 -1.27
CA ALA A 65 6.65 13.97 -2.58
C ALA A 65 5.37 14.82 -2.47
N TYR A 66 4.64 14.65 -1.37
CA TYR A 66 3.41 15.37 -1.07
C TYR A 66 3.57 16.16 0.22
N VAL A 67 2.96 17.34 0.24
CA VAL A 67 2.82 18.11 1.48
C VAL A 67 1.82 17.42 2.41
N PRO A 68 1.83 17.73 3.71
CA PRO A 68 0.79 17.28 4.62
C PRO A 68 -0.61 17.71 4.16
N ALA A 69 -1.58 16.83 4.37
CA ALA A 69 -2.98 17.08 4.01
C ALA A 69 -3.58 18.20 4.87
N THR A 70 -4.49 18.97 4.27
CA THR A 70 -5.34 19.92 4.97
C THR A 70 -6.54 19.22 5.60
N GLU A 71 -7.12 19.83 6.63
CA GLU A 71 -8.36 19.32 7.25
C GLU A 71 -9.51 19.23 6.23
N GLU A 72 -9.55 20.11 5.23
CA GLU A 72 -10.54 20.07 4.16
C GLU A 72 -10.38 18.84 3.27
N GLN A 73 -9.13 18.47 2.92
CA GLN A 73 -8.84 17.25 2.17
C GLN A 73 -9.23 16.00 2.95
N LEU A 74 -8.95 15.98 4.26
CA LEU A 74 -9.29 14.84 5.10
C LEU A 74 -10.79 14.73 5.35
N LEU A 75 -11.49 15.85 5.56
CA LEU A 75 -12.96 15.84 5.66
C LEU A 75 -13.60 15.34 4.37
N ALA A 76 -13.12 15.79 3.20
CA ALA A 76 -13.61 15.29 1.91
C ALA A 76 -13.32 13.78 1.74
N THR A 77 -12.18 13.32 2.22
CA THR A 77 -11.79 11.89 2.21
C THR A 77 -12.75 11.07 3.08
N GLU A 78 -13.00 11.48 4.32
CA GLU A 78 -13.93 10.82 5.23
C GLU A 78 -15.37 10.82 4.68
N GLN A 79 -15.80 11.92 4.06
CA GLN A 79 -17.10 11.99 3.37
C GLN A 79 -17.20 10.98 2.22
N ALA A 80 -16.14 10.81 1.45
CA ALA A 80 -16.10 9.86 0.34
C ALA A 80 -16.06 8.39 0.82
N LEU A 81 -15.37 8.12 1.93
CA LEU A 81 -15.35 6.80 2.57
C LEU A 81 -16.67 6.46 3.29
N GLY A 82 -17.37 7.48 3.80
CA GLY A 82 -18.58 7.31 4.60
C GLY A 82 -18.32 6.95 6.07
N PHE A 83 -17.06 7.05 6.53
CA PHE A 83 -16.63 6.84 7.91
C PHE A 83 -15.37 7.68 8.24
N PRO A 84 -15.12 8.01 9.51
CA PRO A 84 -13.95 8.81 9.89
C PRO A 84 -12.65 8.03 9.73
N LEU A 85 -11.55 8.74 9.45
CA LEU A 85 -10.22 8.14 9.44
C LEU A 85 -9.79 7.80 10.87
N PRO A 86 -9.03 6.71 11.08
CA PRO A 86 -8.43 6.43 12.37
C PRO A 86 -7.57 7.62 12.83
N PRO A 87 -7.61 8.02 14.12
CA PRO A 87 -6.94 9.23 14.59
C PRO A 87 -5.45 9.30 14.27
N PHE A 88 -4.75 8.16 14.28
CA PHE A 88 -3.33 8.13 13.94
C PHE A 88 -3.08 8.25 12.44
N LEU A 89 -3.94 7.69 11.58
CA LEU A 89 -3.83 7.87 10.13
C LEU A 89 -4.07 9.34 9.72
N HIS A 90 -5.07 9.99 10.32
CA HIS A 90 -5.30 11.44 10.17
C HIS A 90 -4.05 12.24 10.59
N MET A 91 -3.42 11.85 11.70
CA MET A 91 -2.20 12.48 12.20
C MET A 91 -1.01 12.33 11.24
N LEU A 92 -0.84 11.16 10.63
CA LEU A 92 0.20 10.90 9.65
C LEU A 92 0.02 11.80 8.43
N TYR A 93 -1.21 11.91 7.91
CA TYR A 93 -1.49 12.78 6.77
C TYR A 93 -1.28 14.26 7.08
N THR A 94 -1.68 14.75 8.26
CA THR A 94 -1.56 16.18 8.62
C THR A 94 -0.18 16.61 9.09
N GLN A 95 0.66 15.70 9.58
CA GLN A 95 1.95 16.06 10.19
C GLN A 95 3.18 15.52 9.45
N VAL A 96 3.03 14.49 8.62
CA VAL A 96 4.15 13.92 7.85
C VAL A 96 4.03 14.29 6.38
N ALA A 97 3.07 13.70 5.68
CA ALA A 97 2.78 13.95 4.27
C ALA A 97 1.45 13.27 3.89
N ASN A 98 0.80 13.74 2.83
CA ASN A 98 -0.39 13.09 2.28
C ASN A 98 -0.02 11.82 1.47
N GLY A 99 0.54 10.80 2.16
CA GLY A 99 0.98 9.54 1.58
C GLY A 99 2.39 9.58 0.95
N GLY A 100 2.80 8.46 0.36
CA GLY A 100 4.03 8.30 -0.42
C GLY A 100 5.30 8.07 0.40
N PHE A 101 5.20 7.95 1.73
CA PHE A 101 6.31 7.66 2.64
C PHE A 101 6.03 6.38 3.44
N GLY A 102 7.08 5.81 4.03
CA GLY A 102 6.95 4.73 4.99
C GLY A 102 7.37 3.36 4.43
N PRO A 103 6.84 2.26 4.99
CA PRO A 103 7.15 0.91 4.50
C PRO A 103 6.71 0.69 3.05
N GLY A 104 7.19 -0.40 2.43
CA GLY A 104 6.82 -0.81 1.08
C GLY A 104 7.02 0.30 0.05
N TYR A 105 6.07 0.45 -0.89
CA TYR A 105 6.05 1.56 -1.85
C TYR A 105 5.52 2.88 -1.25
N GLY A 106 5.28 2.91 0.07
CA GLY A 106 4.78 4.06 0.80
C GLY A 106 3.27 3.99 1.04
N LEU A 107 2.80 4.78 2.00
CA LEU A 107 1.39 4.85 2.33
C LEU A 107 0.56 5.39 1.16
N HIS A 108 -0.58 4.77 0.88
CA HIS A 108 -1.60 5.38 0.02
C HIS A 108 -2.05 6.73 0.61
N GLY A 109 -2.22 7.73 -0.26
CA GLY A 109 -2.68 9.05 0.13
C GLY A 109 -4.17 9.08 0.47
N ALA A 110 -4.57 10.14 1.16
CA ALA A 110 -5.95 10.62 1.14
C ALA A 110 -6.26 11.26 -0.24
N LEU A 111 -7.45 11.83 -0.42
CA LEU A 111 -7.78 12.55 -1.65
C LEU A 111 -6.70 13.60 -1.96
N THR A 112 -6.32 13.70 -3.23
CA THR A 112 -5.28 14.62 -3.76
C THR A 112 -3.87 14.39 -3.17
N GLY A 113 -3.64 13.23 -2.54
CA GLY A 113 -2.35 12.78 -2.05
C GLY A 113 -1.63 11.83 -3.00
N PHE A 114 -0.74 11.01 -2.45
CA PHE A 114 -0.06 9.95 -3.17
C PHE A 114 -1.05 8.93 -3.77
N GLU A 115 -0.98 8.75 -5.09
CA GLU A 115 -1.95 7.96 -5.85
C GLU A 115 -1.31 7.07 -6.94
N GLU A 116 -0.03 6.70 -6.80
CA GLU A 116 0.71 5.91 -7.80
C GLU A 116 0.00 4.58 -8.17
N ALA A 117 -0.74 4.01 -7.22
CA ALA A 117 -1.65 2.86 -7.42
C ALA A 117 -3.10 3.18 -6.98
N GLY A 118 -3.50 4.45 -7.06
CA GLY A 118 -4.75 4.97 -6.49
C GLY A 118 -4.61 5.39 -5.03
N ASN A 119 -5.50 6.27 -4.56
CA ASN A 119 -5.56 6.70 -3.16
C ASN A 119 -6.52 5.79 -2.34
N ILE A 120 -6.60 5.99 -1.01
CA ILE A 120 -7.43 5.13 -0.15
C ILE A 120 -8.92 5.14 -0.51
N VAL A 121 -9.42 6.23 -1.11
CA VAL A 121 -10.81 6.35 -1.56
C VAL A 121 -11.03 5.56 -2.84
N ASP A 122 -10.09 5.61 -3.78
CA ASP A 122 -10.17 4.85 -5.03
C ASP A 122 -10.21 3.34 -4.75
N GLY A 123 -9.28 2.87 -3.91
CA GLY A 123 -9.21 1.47 -3.51
C GLY A 123 -10.47 0.98 -2.79
N TYR A 124 -11.02 1.80 -1.89
CA TYR A 124 -12.26 1.47 -1.20
C TYR A 124 -13.47 1.45 -2.14
N ASN A 125 -13.61 2.46 -3.01
CA ASN A 125 -14.69 2.55 -3.98
C ASN A 125 -14.66 1.43 -5.02
N PHE A 126 -13.48 0.95 -5.38
CA PHE A 126 -13.35 -0.23 -6.23
C PHE A 126 -14.06 -1.43 -5.58
N HIS A 127 -13.74 -1.75 -4.33
CA HIS A 127 -14.38 -2.87 -3.64
C HIS A 127 -15.87 -2.67 -3.40
N LEU A 128 -16.32 -1.44 -3.12
CA LEU A 128 -17.77 -1.15 -3.03
C LEU A 128 -18.53 -1.49 -4.32
N LYS A 129 -17.89 -1.40 -5.49
CA LYS A 129 -18.51 -1.67 -6.79
C LYS A 129 -18.37 -3.12 -7.23
N HIS A 130 -17.28 -3.77 -6.84
CA HIS A 130 -16.86 -5.05 -7.42
C HIS A 130 -16.87 -6.23 -6.43
N ALA A 131 -17.02 -5.97 -5.13
CA ALA A 131 -17.03 -6.99 -4.10
C ALA A 131 -18.34 -7.03 -3.31
N GLN A 132 -18.67 -8.21 -2.79
CA GLN A 132 -19.63 -8.38 -1.72
C GLN A 132 -19.03 -7.82 -0.43
N ILE A 133 -19.65 -6.79 0.11
CA ILE A 133 -19.23 -6.21 1.39
C ILE A 133 -19.67 -7.10 2.54
N ILE A 134 -18.72 -7.39 3.43
CA ILE A 134 -18.93 -8.23 4.62
C ILE A 134 -18.54 -7.49 5.90
N GLU A 135 -19.12 -7.91 7.01
CA GLU A 135 -18.70 -7.52 8.36
C GLU A 135 -17.66 -8.55 8.84
N ILE A 136 -16.52 -8.08 9.37
CA ILE A 136 -15.36 -8.95 9.60
C ILE A 136 -15.41 -9.67 10.94
N GLU A 137 -16.30 -9.25 11.83
CA GLU A 137 -16.44 -9.77 13.19
C GLU A 137 -16.63 -11.28 13.19
N ASP A 138 -17.32 -11.84 12.18
CA ASP A 138 -17.55 -13.28 12.06
C ASP A 138 -16.28 -14.09 11.76
N TYR A 139 -15.25 -13.43 11.20
CA TYR A 139 -13.98 -14.04 10.77
C TYR A 139 -12.82 -13.68 11.70
N ALA A 140 -12.89 -12.52 12.35
CA ALA A 140 -11.83 -11.96 13.18
C ALA A 140 -11.98 -12.24 14.69
N VAL A 141 -12.92 -13.12 15.08
CA VAL A 141 -13.12 -13.46 16.50
C VAL A 141 -11.85 -14.06 17.09
N SER A 142 -11.26 -13.37 18.08
CA SER A 142 -10.10 -13.84 18.86
C SER A 142 -8.80 -14.03 18.08
N LEU A 143 -8.63 -13.37 16.92
CA LEU A 143 -7.34 -13.38 16.23
C LEU A 143 -6.24 -12.75 17.08
N VAL A 144 -5.07 -13.39 17.10
CA VAL A 144 -3.82 -12.79 17.60
C VAL A 144 -2.86 -12.53 16.44
N VAL A 145 -1.85 -11.69 16.68
CA VAL A 145 -0.84 -11.37 15.66
C VAL A 145 -0.22 -12.66 15.11
N GLY A 146 -0.20 -12.78 13.78
CA GLY A 146 0.24 -13.96 13.04
C GLY A 146 -0.87 -14.92 12.64
N ASP A 147 -2.08 -14.80 13.21
CA ASP A 147 -3.23 -15.55 12.73
C ASP A 147 -3.71 -15.02 11.37
N SER A 148 -4.38 -15.88 10.62
CA SER A 148 -4.89 -15.55 9.29
C SER A 148 -6.21 -16.23 9.00
N PHE A 149 -7.05 -15.58 8.20
CA PHE A 149 -8.27 -16.14 7.65
C PHE A 149 -8.31 -15.88 6.13
N ASP A 150 -9.11 -16.69 5.44
CA ASP A 150 -9.31 -16.57 4.00
C ASP A 150 -10.71 -16.04 3.71
N LEU A 151 -10.82 -15.13 2.75
CA LEU A 151 -12.06 -14.66 2.15
C LEU A 151 -12.06 -15.04 0.66
N PHE A 152 -13.24 -15.14 0.07
CA PHE A 152 -13.35 -15.23 -1.39
C PHE A 152 -12.86 -13.92 -2.03
N GLU A 153 -12.26 -14.01 -3.22
CA GLU A 153 -11.67 -12.85 -3.95
C GLU A 153 -12.66 -11.72 -4.20
N ASN A 154 -13.95 -12.06 -4.29
CA ASN A 154 -15.04 -11.11 -4.48
C ASN A 154 -15.65 -10.62 -3.15
N SER A 155 -15.01 -10.85 -2.01
CA SER A 155 -15.49 -10.41 -0.69
C SER A 155 -14.55 -9.35 -0.11
N TRP A 156 -15.12 -8.26 0.40
CA TRP A 156 -14.33 -7.19 1.01
C TRP A 156 -14.90 -6.75 2.36
N PRO A 157 -14.09 -6.69 3.42
CA PRO A 157 -14.54 -6.15 4.69
C PRO A 157 -14.86 -4.65 4.62
N ARG A 158 -15.97 -4.26 5.25
CA ARG A 158 -16.53 -2.92 5.14
C ARG A 158 -15.60 -1.75 5.48
N TYR A 159 -14.74 -1.89 6.48
CA TYR A 159 -13.90 -0.79 6.95
C TYR A 159 -12.44 -0.91 6.52
N PHE A 160 -12.15 -1.79 5.55
CA PHE A 160 -10.79 -2.04 5.11
C PHE A 160 -10.34 -1.03 4.06
N LEU A 161 -9.20 -0.41 4.32
CA LEU A 161 -8.50 0.52 3.43
C LEU A 161 -7.16 -0.10 3.01
N TYR A 162 -6.81 0.00 1.73
CA TYR A 162 -5.44 -0.28 1.31
C TYR A 162 -4.49 0.75 1.92
N LEU A 163 -3.49 0.29 2.66
CA LEU A 163 -2.58 1.15 3.40
C LEU A 163 -1.23 1.29 2.69
N CYS A 164 -0.66 0.18 2.24
CA CYS A 164 0.67 0.13 1.63
C CYS A 164 0.80 -1.06 0.68
N ASP A 165 1.36 -0.84 -0.50
CA ASP A 165 1.70 -1.90 -1.45
C ASP A 165 3.13 -2.41 -1.21
N TRP A 166 3.34 -3.72 -1.35
CA TRP A 166 4.64 -4.41 -1.22
C TRP A 166 5.12 -5.05 -2.53
N GLY A 167 4.37 -4.87 -3.61
CA GLY A 167 4.51 -5.56 -4.88
C GLY A 167 3.90 -6.96 -4.86
N TYR A 168 3.94 -7.63 -6.01
CA TYR A 168 3.58 -9.04 -6.16
C TYR A 168 2.21 -9.41 -5.56
N ALA A 169 1.21 -8.56 -5.78
CA ALA A 169 -0.16 -8.72 -5.26
C ALA A 169 -0.24 -8.83 -3.73
N THR A 170 0.70 -8.21 -3.02
CA THR A 170 0.73 -8.17 -1.55
C THR A 170 0.59 -6.74 -1.07
N THR A 171 -0.36 -6.51 -0.18
CA THR A 171 -0.66 -5.18 0.36
C THR A 171 -1.02 -5.27 1.83
N SER A 172 -0.59 -4.30 2.63
CA SER A 172 -1.11 -4.14 3.99
C SER A 172 -2.39 -3.31 3.93
N CYS A 173 -3.44 -3.79 4.60
CA CYS A 173 -4.74 -3.14 4.73
C CYS A 173 -4.97 -2.72 6.18
N LEU A 174 -5.57 -1.55 6.38
CA LEU A 174 -6.01 -1.04 7.67
C LEU A 174 -7.51 -1.29 7.84
N ASP A 175 -7.88 -1.94 8.94
CA ASP A 175 -9.25 -1.91 9.43
C ASP A 175 -9.49 -0.58 10.15
N ALA A 176 -10.24 0.33 9.53
CA ALA A 176 -10.51 1.65 10.09
C ALA A 176 -11.38 1.62 11.35
N ALA A 177 -12.13 0.54 11.60
CA ALA A 177 -12.97 0.41 12.79
C ALA A 177 -12.17 0.03 14.03
N THR A 178 -11.16 -0.85 13.88
CA THR A 178 -10.38 -1.39 15.00
C THR A 178 -8.97 -0.84 15.09
N GLY A 179 -8.43 -0.33 13.98
CA GLY A 179 -7.02 0.05 13.83
C GLY A 179 -6.09 -1.12 13.52
N HIS A 180 -6.59 -2.36 13.45
CA HIS A 180 -5.78 -3.53 13.11
C HIS A 180 -5.21 -3.41 11.69
N VAL A 181 -3.99 -3.90 11.50
CA VAL A 181 -3.35 -3.95 10.18
C VAL A 181 -3.19 -5.40 9.74
N TYR A 182 -3.67 -5.70 8.54
CA TYR A 182 -3.68 -7.03 7.94
C TYR A 182 -2.87 -7.07 6.66
N LEU A 183 -2.11 -8.14 6.46
CA LEU A 183 -1.49 -8.44 5.18
C LEU A 183 -2.51 -9.16 4.30
N HIS A 184 -2.85 -8.54 3.18
CA HIS A 184 -3.73 -9.06 2.14
C HIS A 184 -2.89 -9.60 0.98
N ARG A 185 -3.10 -10.86 0.62
CA ARG A 185 -2.37 -11.57 -0.45
C ARG A 185 -3.15 -12.77 -0.97
N PRO A 186 -2.81 -13.33 -2.15
CA PRO A 186 -3.41 -14.57 -2.63
C PRO A 186 -3.28 -15.72 -1.63
N SER A 187 -4.35 -16.49 -1.45
CA SER A 187 -4.34 -17.66 -0.55
C SER A 187 -3.45 -18.78 -1.10
N THR A 188 -2.68 -19.40 -0.20
CA THR A 188 -1.92 -20.62 -0.53
C THR A 188 -2.76 -21.90 -0.37
N LYS A 189 -3.98 -21.79 0.16
CA LYS A 189 -4.84 -22.93 0.52
C LYS A 189 -5.93 -23.18 -0.51
N ALA A 190 -6.46 -22.14 -1.15
CA ALA A 190 -7.55 -22.23 -2.11
C ALA A 190 -7.38 -21.22 -3.24
N SER A 191 -7.64 -21.65 -4.48
CA SER A 191 -7.72 -20.72 -5.63
C SER A 191 -8.92 -19.79 -5.48
N HIS A 192 -8.78 -18.56 -5.98
CA HIS A 192 -9.80 -17.50 -5.89
C HIS A 192 -10.13 -17.02 -4.47
N ASN A 193 -9.24 -17.30 -3.52
CA ASN A 193 -9.33 -16.76 -2.17
C ASN A 193 -8.17 -15.81 -1.89
N MET A 194 -8.44 -14.80 -1.07
CA MET A 194 -7.45 -13.90 -0.52
C MET A 194 -7.28 -14.18 0.97
N THR A 195 -6.03 -14.26 1.42
CA THR A 195 -5.69 -14.41 2.83
C THR A 195 -5.46 -13.03 3.45
N PHE A 196 -6.05 -12.82 4.62
CA PHE A 196 -5.76 -11.71 5.51
C PHE A 196 -5.03 -12.24 6.75
N LEU A 197 -3.80 -11.81 6.95
CA LEU A 197 -2.98 -12.16 8.13
C LEU A 197 -2.86 -10.93 9.03
N LEU A 198 -3.18 -11.07 10.32
CA LEU A 198 -3.07 -9.97 11.28
C LEU A 198 -1.59 -9.65 11.54
N GLU A 199 -1.10 -8.52 11.01
CA GLU A 199 0.30 -8.10 11.14
C GLU A 199 0.56 -7.36 12.45
N ALA A 200 -0.40 -6.52 12.84
CA ALA A 200 -0.27 -5.67 14.02
C ALA A 200 -1.65 -5.39 14.63
N PRO A 201 -1.74 -5.29 15.96
CA PRO A 201 -3.00 -5.00 16.66
C PRO A 201 -3.38 -3.51 16.62
N SER A 202 -2.55 -2.65 16.04
CA SER A 202 -2.87 -1.26 15.77
C SER A 202 -1.96 -0.69 14.68
N LEU A 203 -2.37 0.43 14.06
CA LEU A 203 -1.55 1.17 13.11
C LEU A 203 -0.25 1.69 13.77
N GLU A 204 -0.32 2.11 15.03
CA GLU A 204 0.84 2.51 15.82
C GLU A 204 1.84 1.36 15.95
N ALA A 205 1.38 0.18 16.38
CA ALA A 205 2.24 -1.00 16.54
C ALA A 205 2.85 -1.43 15.20
N TRP A 206 2.12 -1.28 14.10
CA TRP A 206 2.65 -1.54 12.76
C TRP A 206 3.78 -0.57 12.38
N PHE A 207 3.61 0.72 12.67
CA PHE A 207 4.67 1.72 12.48
C PHE A 207 5.86 1.50 13.42
N GLU A 208 5.65 1.04 14.65
CA GLU A 208 6.73 0.66 15.56
C GLU A 208 7.59 -0.47 14.99
N LEU A 209 6.95 -1.50 14.43
CA LEU A 209 7.66 -2.59 13.73
C LEU A 209 8.47 -2.04 12.54
N TRP A 210 7.91 -1.10 11.77
CA TRP A 210 8.64 -0.49 10.66
C TRP A 210 9.83 0.36 11.14
N LEU A 211 9.66 1.11 12.22
CA LEU A 211 10.71 1.93 12.81
C LEU A 211 11.85 1.07 13.37
N SER A 212 11.55 -0.08 14.00
CA SER A 212 12.55 -1.00 14.52
C SER A 212 13.22 -1.86 13.42
N GLY A 213 12.59 -1.95 12.24
CA GLY A 213 13.02 -2.84 11.16
C GLY A 213 12.52 -4.28 11.32
N ASP A 214 11.61 -4.53 12.26
CA ASP A 214 10.98 -5.84 12.49
C ASP A 214 9.72 -6.05 11.63
N LEU A 215 9.22 -5.01 10.96
CA LEU A 215 8.22 -5.16 9.92
C LEU A 215 8.88 -5.83 8.72
N LYS A 216 8.84 -7.17 8.73
CA LYS A 216 9.49 -8.01 7.73
C LYS A 216 9.00 -7.64 6.34
N ASP A 217 9.92 -7.58 5.37
CA ASP A 217 9.57 -7.55 3.94
C ASP A 217 8.60 -8.71 3.63
N LYS A 218 7.48 -8.37 3.00
CA LYS A 218 6.33 -9.25 2.81
C LYS A 218 6.20 -9.82 1.41
N GLY A 219 7.22 -9.77 0.56
CA GLY A 219 7.14 -10.56 -0.67
C GLY A 219 8.16 -10.27 -1.75
N GLN A 220 9.39 -10.74 -1.57
CA GLN A 220 9.94 -11.56 -2.64
C GLN A 220 9.30 -12.94 -2.53
N TYR A 221 8.74 -13.45 -3.62
CA TYR A 221 8.51 -14.88 -3.78
C TYR A 221 9.73 -15.63 -3.22
N ILE A 222 9.58 -16.36 -2.11
CA ILE A 222 10.61 -17.31 -1.68
C ILE A 222 10.55 -18.44 -2.70
N LYS A 223 11.31 -18.28 -3.78
CA LYS A 223 11.71 -19.39 -4.62
C LYS A 223 12.44 -20.34 -3.69
N ASP A 224 11.84 -21.50 -3.46
CA ASP A 224 12.50 -22.59 -2.74
C ASP A 224 13.86 -22.84 -3.42
N PRO A 225 15.01 -22.61 -2.74
CA PRO A 225 16.32 -22.79 -3.35
C PRO A 225 16.59 -24.25 -3.74
N ALA A 226 15.74 -25.20 -3.30
CA ALA A 226 15.77 -26.59 -3.72
C ALA A 226 14.99 -26.87 -5.01
N LYS A 227 14.24 -25.91 -5.57
CA LYS A 227 13.55 -26.06 -6.86
C LYS A 227 14.40 -25.49 -8.00
N PRO A 228 14.84 -26.32 -8.96
CA PRO A 228 15.64 -25.85 -10.08
C PRO A 228 14.83 -24.93 -11.02
N ASP A 229 15.55 -24.02 -11.66
CA ASP A 229 15.07 -23.09 -12.69
C ASP A 229 14.71 -23.85 -13.98
N THR A 230 13.62 -24.61 -13.94
CA THR A 230 13.08 -25.26 -15.14
C THR A 230 11.61 -24.93 -15.21
N GLU A 231 11.27 -24.30 -16.33
CA GLU A 231 9.99 -23.67 -16.68
C GLU A 231 9.78 -22.28 -16.05
N LEU A 232 10.01 -21.26 -16.88
CA LEU A 232 9.24 -20.03 -16.86
C LEU A 232 7.78 -20.48 -16.88
N ALA A 233 7.15 -20.63 -15.71
CA ALA A 233 5.71 -20.62 -15.65
C ALA A 233 5.33 -19.32 -16.35
N GLU A 234 4.63 -19.42 -17.48
CA GLU A 234 4.06 -18.27 -18.17
C GLU A 234 3.32 -17.48 -17.09
N VAL A 235 3.92 -16.38 -16.67
CA VAL A 235 3.26 -15.42 -15.82
C VAL A 235 2.21 -14.83 -16.73
N SER A 236 0.99 -15.36 -16.63
CA SER A 236 -0.19 -14.62 -17.01
C SER A 236 -0.18 -13.40 -16.08
N VAL A 237 0.46 -12.34 -16.55
CA VAL A 237 0.22 -10.99 -16.06
C VAL A 237 -1.22 -10.73 -16.45
N VAL A 238 -2.16 -10.97 -15.55
CA VAL A 238 -3.46 -10.31 -15.64
C VAL A 238 -3.14 -8.85 -15.28
N PRO A 239 -3.21 -7.91 -16.22
CA PRO A 239 -2.97 -6.52 -15.90
C PRO A 239 -4.08 -6.11 -14.93
N LEU A 240 -3.74 -5.80 -13.68
CA LEU A 240 -4.64 -5.05 -12.82
C LEU A 240 -4.61 -3.62 -13.37
N TYR A 241 -5.62 -3.31 -14.18
CA TYR A 241 -5.90 -2.04 -14.86
C TYR A 241 -5.00 -1.72 -16.07
N THR A 242 -5.38 -2.21 -17.25
CA THR A 242 -5.20 -1.43 -18.48
C THR A 242 -6.44 -0.56 -18.69
N SER A 243 -6.25 0.72 -18.96
CA SER A 243 -7.29 1.74 -19.14
C SER A 243 -8.17 1.56 -20.39
N GLU A 244 -8.38 0.33 -20.87
CA GLU A 244 -9.03 0.02 -22.15
C GLU A 244 -10.04 -1.14 -22.07
N ASP A 245 -10.67 -1.39 -20.92
CA ASP A 245 -11.84 -2.28 -20.90
C ASP A 245 -13.07 -1.51 -21.41
N THR A 246 -13.21 -1.49 -22.73
CA THR A 246 -14.46 -1.16 -23.42
C THR A 246 -15.52 -2.18 -23.01
N PHE A 247 -16.62 -1.70 -22.42
CA PHE A 247 -17.85 -2.45 -22.25
C PHE A 247 -18.32 -2.97 -23.61
N GLU A 248 -18.21 -4.28 -23.84
CA GLU A 248 -19.07 -4.94 -24.83
C GLU A 248 -20.37 -5.37 -24.15
N GLU A 249 -21.46 -4.91 -24.74
CA GLU A 249 -22.85 -5.13 -24.37
C GLU A 249 -23.18 -6.64 -24.32
N LEU A 250 -23.78 -7.09 -23.22
CA LEU A 250 -24.45 -8.39 -23.17
C LEU A 250 -25.94 -8.16 -23.48
N GLU A 251 -26.36 -8.68 -24.64
CA GLU A 251 -27.76 -8.83 -25.07
C GLU A 251 -28.62 -9.64 -24.08
#